data_AF-A0AAV1B586-F1
#
_entry.id   AF-A0AAV1B586-F1
#
_cell.length_a   1.000
_cell.length_b   1.000
_cell.length_c   1.000
_cell.angle_alpha   90.00
_cell.angle_beta   90.00
_cell.angle_gamma   90.00
#
_symmetry.space_group_name_H-M   'P 1'
#
loop_
_entity.id
_entity.type
_entity.pdbx_description
1 polymer ?
#
loop_
_entity_poly.entity_id
_entity_poly.type
_entity_poly.pdbx_seq_one_letter_code
_entity_poly.pdbx_strand_id
1 'polypeptide(L)'
;MNTKSAMSRNLMAMFFLDDLIIEIITLLPVKPLLRLKCVSNSWNILISDLTFMKFHLKKSTTSPNPKFTLIINHLKPLEGDYSFRSDWSMIPYPISHLLENLSATFVVDSYYLLDNKEFSIAGSYNGLICLVGHSFTNTFSEYQEYWLRLWNPTSRIISQKIGYFHELHSFVFNFGWDDSAGTFKVVALHYIRDVHTSEVRFFTIGDNV
;
A
#
# COMPACT_ATOMS: atom_id res chain seq x y z
N MET A 1 7.75 42.06 -38.41
CA MET A 1 7.73 40.62 -38.05
C MET A 1 8.54 40.42 -36.79
N ASN A 2 7.90 40.10 -35.66
CA ASN A 2 8.59 39.89 -34.37
C ASN A 2 8.24 38.51 -33.77
N THR A 3 8.31 37.49 -34.62
CA THR A 3 7.87 36.11 -34.36
C THR A 3 8.67 35.43 -33.25
N LYS A 4 9.94 35.80 -33.04
CA LYS A 4 10.78 35.25 -31.95
C LYS A 4 10.32 35.69 -30.54
N SER A 5 9.89 36.94 -30.35
CA SER A 5 9.45 37.43 -29.03
C SER A 5 8.05 36.93 -28.64
N ALA A 6 7.20 36.66 -29.64
CA ALA A 6 5.89 36.05 -29.43
C ALA A 6 6.01 34.55 -29.10
N MET A 7 6.91 33.83 -29.79
CA MET A 7 7.21 32.42 -29.52
C MET A 7 7.82 32.22 -28.13
N SER A 8 8.74 33.10 -27.70
CA SER A 8 9.31 33.10 -26.34
C SER A 8 8.26 33.31 -25.25
N ARG A 9 7.32 34.25 -25.46
CA ARG A 9 6.25 34.53 -24.49
C ARG A 9 5.22 33.39 -24.43
N ASN A 10 4.90 32.77 -25.56
CA ASN A 10 4.03 31.60 -25.61
C ASN A 10 4.65 30.37 -24.94
N LEU A 11 5.95 30.12 -25.13
CA LEU A 11 6.65 29.05 -24.42
C LEU A 11 6.63 29.28 -22.90
N MET A 12 6.92 30.50 -22.44
CA MET A 12 6.92 30.83 -21.00
C MET A 12 5.52 30.73 -20.37
N ALA A 13 4.47 31.15 -21.08
CA ALA A 13 3.08 30.98 -20.64
C ALA A 13 2.65 29.50 -20.63
N MET A 14 3.16 28.69 -21.57
CA MET A 14 2.90 27.25 -21.64
C MET A 14 3.56 26.52 -20.46
N PHE A 15 4.83 26.83 -20.13
CA PHE A 15 5.50 26.30 -18.94
C PHE A 15 4.79 26.70 -17.64
N PHE A 16 4.33 27.95 -17.54
CA PHE A 16 3.57 28.40 -16.37
C PHE A 16 2.22 27.68 -16.22
N LEU A 17 1.54 27.38 -17.34
CA LEU A 17 0.34 26.54 -17.31
C LEU A 17 0.66 25.12 -16.86
N ASP A 18 1.76 24.53 -17.33
CA ASP A 18 2.15 23.16 -16.99
C ASP A 18 2.45 23.03 -15.49
N ASP A 19 3.18 23.98 -14.90
CA ASP A 19 3.46 24.00 -13.45
C ASP A 19 2.18 24.15 -12.62
N LEU A 20 1.29 25.07 -13.02
CA LEU A 20 -0.01 25.26 -12.37
C LEU A 20 -0.88 24.00 -12.48
N ILE A 21 -0.89 23.36 -13.64
CA ILE A 21 -1.60 22.11 -13.88
C ILE A 21 -1.05 21.03 -12.94
N ILE A 22 0.27 20.85 -12.86
CA ILE A 22 0.90 19.91 -11.92
C ILE A 22 0.47 20.21 -10.48
N GLU A 23 0.47 21.48 -10.06
CA GLU A 23 0.04 21.87 -8.73
C GLU A 23 -1.43 21.51 -8.44
N ILE A 24 -2.33 21.77 -9.41
CA ILE A 24 -3.75 21.42 -9.31
C ILE A 24 -3.92 19.89 -9.21
N ILE A 25 -3.24 19.14 -10.05
CA ILE A 25 -3.35 17.67 -10.08
C ILE A 25 -2.83 17.06 -8.78
N THR A 26 -1.79 17.65 -8.19
CA THR A 26 -1.23 17.16 -6.92
C THR A 26 -2.16 17.39 -5.72
N LEU A 27 -3.16 18.27 -5.84
CA LEU A 27 -4.22 18.45 -4.84
C LEU A 27 -5.30 17.37 -4.93
N LEU A 28 -5.36 16.62 -6.03
CA LEU A 28 -6.38 15.61 -6.21
C LEU A 28 -6.13 14.39 -5.32
N PRO A 29 -7.19 13.79 -4.73
CA PRO A 29 -7.10 12.47 -4.14
C PRO A 29 -6.65 11.45 -5.19
N VAL A 30 -6.01 10.37 -4.73
CA VAL A 30 -5.35 9.42 -5.62
C VAL A 30 -6.34 8.70 -6.55
N LYS A 31 -7.59 8.42 -6.14
CA LYS A 31 -8.59 7.74 -7.00
C LYS A 31 -8.95 8.56 -8.25
N PRO A 32 -9.37 9.84 -8.16
CA PRO A 32 -9.47 10.72 -9.33
C PRO A 32 -8.19 10.85 -10.13
N LEU A 33 -7.05 11.00 -9.45
CA LEU A 33 -5.74 11.13 -10.08
C LEU A 33 -5.41 9.92 -10.97
N LEU A 34 -5.63 8.70 -10.50
CA LEU A 34 -5.40 7.50 -11.30
C LEU A 34 -6.35 7.38 -12.50
N ARG A 35 -7.56 7.93 -12.43
CA ARG A 35 -8.47 8.00 -13.58
C ARG A 35 -7.95 8.95 -14.67
N LEU A 36 -7.21 10.01 -14.29
CA LEU A 36 -6.59 10.94 -15.26
C LEU A 36 -5.53 10.26 -16.12
N LYS A 37 -4.92 9.16 -15.67
CA LYS A 37 -4.01 8.36 -16.51
C LYS A 37 -4.68 7.87 -17.80
N CYS A 38 -6.00 7.70 -17.80
CA CYS A 38 -6.75 7.26 -18.98
C CYS A 38 -7.09 8.39 -19.96
N VAL A 39 -6.81 9.66 -19.62
CA VAL A 39 -7.17 10.82 -20.45
C VAL A 39 -6.22 11.00 -21.62
N SER A 40 -4.90 10.86 -21.39
CA SER A 40 -3.89 10.86 -22.45
C SER A 40 -2.58 10.22 -22.00
N ASN A 41 -1.69 9.93 -22.96
CA ASN A 41 -0.35 9.44 -22.66
C ASN A 41 0.48 10.43 -21.83
N SER A 42 0.36 11.74 -22.07
CA SER A 42 1.08 12.76 -21.29
C SER A 42 0.67 12.72 -19.81
N TRP A 43 -0.63 12.58 -19.54
CA TRP A 43 -1.16 12.42 -18.18
C TRP A 43 -0.67 11.12 -17.53
N ASN A 44 -0.68 10.03 -18.28
CA ASN A 44 -0.17 8.75 -17.77
C ASN A 44 1.31 8.81 -17.39
N ILE A 45 2.16 9.42 -18.24
CA ILE A 45 3.59 9.61 -18.00
C ILE A 45 3.80 10.48 -16.76
N LEU A 46 3.16 11.65 -16.70
CA LEU A 46 3.28 12.59 -15.57
C LEU A 46 2.90 11.93 -14.23
N ILE A 47 1.77 11.23 -14.18
CA ILE A 47 1.27 10.66 -12.91
C ILE A 47 2.04 9.39 -12.52
N SER A 48 2.69 8.72 -13.49
CA SER A 48 3.55 7.56 -13.22
C SER A 48 5.00 7.95 -12.90
N ASP A 49 5.37 9.22 -13.05
CA ASP A 49 6.70 9.72 -12.73
C ASP A 49 6.99 9.63 -11.22
N LEU A 50 8.20 9.19 -10.88
CA LEU A 50 8.62 8.98 -9.49
C LEU A 50 8.70 10.31 -8.72
N THR A 51 9.11 11.39 -9.38
CA THR A 51 9.19 12.72 -8.77
C THR A 51 7.80 13.23 -8.44
N PHE A 52 6.86 13.10 -9.37
CA PHE A 52 5.46 13.41 -9.15
C PHE A 52 4.87 12.60 -7.99
N MET A 53 5.11 11.29 -7.94
CA MET A 53 4.63 10.43 -6.85
C MET A 53 5.19 10.84 -5.48
N LYS A 54 6.50 11.13 -5.39
CA LYS A 54 7.14 11.62 -4.15
C LYS A 54 6.58 12.97 -3.72
N PHE A 55 6.35 13.86 -4.68
CA PHE A 55 5.79 15.18 -4.42
C PHE A 55 4.33 15.07 -3.92
N HIS A 56 3.50 14.24 -4.58
CA HIS A 56 2.13 13.95 -4.16
C HIS A 56 2.08 13.34 -2.75
N LEU A 57 2.94 12.36 -2.46
CA LEU A 57 3.05 11.75 -1.13
C LEU A 57 3.41 12.78 -0.06
N LYS A 58 4.44 13.61 -0.29
CA LYS A 58 4.86 14.67 0.64
C LYS A 58 3.74 15.67 0.90
N LYS A 59 2.98 16.03 -0.15
CA LYS A 59 1.83 16.93 -0.03
C LYS A 59 0.71 16.31 0.79
N SER A 60 0.45 15.01 0.60
CA SER A 60 -0.53 14.26 1.41
C SER A 60 -0.14 14.17 2.89
N THR A 61 1.15 13.96 3.21
CA THR A 61 1.62 13.88 4.60
C THR A 61 1.66 15.23 5.31
N THR A 62 1.76 16.33 4.55
CA THR A 62 1.76 17.71 5.07
C THR A 62 0.38 18.36 4.98
N SER A 63 -0.66 17.59 4.63
CA SER A 63 -2.04 18.08 4.53
C SER A 63 -2.53 18.61 5.89
N PRO A 64 -3.25 19.74 5.94
CA PRO A 64 -3.92 20.21 7.16
C PRO A 64 -4.90 19.19 7.74
N ASN A 65 -5.42 18.30 6.89
CA ASN A 65 -6.32 17.21 7.27
C ASN A 65 -5.64 15.87 6.94
N PRO A 66 -4.68 15.42 7.77
CA PRO A 66 -4.01 14.15 7.54
C PRO A 66 -5.01 13.01 7.72
N LYS A 67 -4.87 11.98 6.88
CA LYS A 67 -5.70 10.78 6.92
C LYS A 67 -4.84 9.60 7.33
N PHE A 68 -5.35 8.82 8.28
CA PHE A 68 -4.81 7.51 8.62
C PHE A 68 -5.47 6.43 7.74
N THR A 69 -4.81 5.30 7.58
CA THR A 69 -5.33 4.16 6.83
C THR A 69 -5.92 3.14 7.81
N LEU A 70 -7.25 3.06 7.90
CA LEU A 70 -7.90 1.97 8.63
C LEU A 70 -7.91 0.71 7.76
N ILE A 71 -7.50 -0.41 8.35
CA ILE A 71 -7.58 -1.72 7.71
C ILE A 71 -8.57 -2.56 8.49
N ILE A 72 -9.61 -3.00 7.81
CA ILE A 72 -10.74 -3.71 8.41
C ILE A 72 -10.75 -5.13 7.86
N ASN A 73 -10.80 -6.11 8.76
CA ASN A 73 -11.05 -7.51 8.43
C ASN A 73 -12.56 -7.77 8.47
N HIS A 74 -13.11 -8.23 7.36
CA HIS A 74 -14.50 -8.66 7.22
C HIS A 74 -14.53 -10.18 7.27
N LEU A 75 -15.05 -10.73 8.36
CA LEU A 75 -15.30 -12.16 8.50
C LEU A 75 -16.64 -12.49 7.85
N LYS A 76 -16.60 -13.20 6.72
CA LYS A 76 -17.79 -13.69 6.03
C LYS A 76 -17.96 -15.18 6.31
N PRO A 77 -19.10 -15.63 6.86
CA PRO A 77 -19.36 -17.05 6.99
C PRO A 77 -19.47 -17.67 5.59
N LEU A 78 -18.90 -18.87 5.43
CA LEU A 78 -19.08 -19.66 4.22
C LEU A 78 -20.38 -20.47 4.36
N GLU A 79 -21.27 -20.40 3.37
CA GLU A 79 -22.53 -21.14 3.42
C GLU A 79 -22.26 -22.65 3.51
N GLY A 80 -22.77 -23.29 4.57
CA GLY A 80 -22.67 -24.74 4.77
C GLY A 80 -21.41 -25.24 5.49
N ASP A 81 -20.54 -24.35 5.96
CA ASP A 81 -19.36 -24.70 6.77
C ASP A 81 -19.23 -23.77 8.00
N TYR A 82 -18.58 -24.22 9.07
CA TYR A 82 -18.22 -23.40 10.24
C TYR A 82 -16.97 -22.53 10.00
N SER A 83 -16.49 -22.49 8.76
CA SER A 83 -15.32 -21.70 8.36
C SER A 83 -15.70 -20.27 7.96
N PHE A 84 -14.76 -19.35 8.22
CA PHE A 84 -14.89 -17.95 7.87
C PHE A 84 -13.90 -17.59 6.79
N ARG A 85 -14.37 -16.83 5.80
CA ARG A 85 -13.52 -16.17 4.83
C ARG A 85 -13.19 -14.77 5.31
N SER A 86 -11.90 -14.41 5.29
CA SER A 86 -11.44 -13.05 5.61
C SER A 86 -11.29 -12.24 4.34
N ASP A 87 -12.01 -11.13 4.24
CA ASP A 87 -11.77 -10.10 3.24
C ASP A 87 -11.23 -8.85 3.93
N TRP A 88 -10.35 -8.10 3.26
CA TRP A 88 -9.77 -6.90 3.84
C TRP A 88 -10.23 -5.66 3.08
N SER A 89 -10.54 -4.57 3.80
CA SER A 89 -10.79 -3.28 3.17
C SER A 89 -9.93 -2.18 3.78
N MET A 90 -9.47 -1.28 2.93
CA MET A 90 -8.75 -0.08 3.36
C MET A 90 -9.65 1.15 3.31
N ILE A 91 -9.67 1.94 4.38
CA ILE A 91 -10.48 3.17 4.47
C ILE A 91 -9.59 4.33 4.91
N PRO A 92 -9.43 5.37 4.07
CA PRO A 92 -8.81 6.62 4.49
C PRO A 92 -9.70 7.33 5.52
N TYR A 93 -9.21 7.48 6.74
CA TYR A 93 -9.96 8.07 7.86
C TYR A 93 -9.27 9.34 8.38
N PRO A 94 -9.97 10.48 8.55
CA PRO A 94 -9.38 11.69 9.08
C PRO A 94 -8.83 11.47 10.50
N ILE A 95 -7.60 11.92 10.75
CA ILE A 95 -7.00 11.81 12.09
C ILE A 95 -7.78 12.63 13.12
N SER A 96 -8.32 13.80 12.73
CA SER A 96 -9.14 14.63 13.63
C SER A 96 -10.30 13.86 14.25
N HIS A 97 -11.01 13.06 13.47
CA HIS A 97 -12.15 12.27 13.96
C HIS A 97 -11.72 11.17 14.94
N LEU A 98 -10.53 10.59 14.74
CA LEU A 98 -9.96 9.60 15.67
C LEU A 98 -9.64 10.25 17.03
N LEU A 99 -9.05 11.44 17.01
CA LEU A 99 -8.70 12.18 18.23
C LEU A 99 -9.94 12.61 19.02
N GLU A 100 -11.06 12.84 18.33
CA GLU A 100 -12.35 13.16 18.94
C GLU A 100 -13.10 11.91 19.45
N ASN A 101 -12.52 10.70 19.32
CA ASN A 101 -13.13 9.42 19.69
C ASN A 101 -14.53 9.19 19.09
N LEU A 102 -14.77 9.72 17.90
CA LEU A 102 -16.06 9.59 17.24
C LEU A 102 -16.26 8.17 16.71
N SER A 103 -17.29 7.47 17.23
CA SER A 103 -17.73 6.20 16.65
C SER A 103 -18.30 6.44 15.25
N ALA A 104 -17.82 5.71 14.25
CA ALA A 104 -18.28 5.84 12.88
C ALA A 104 -18.66 4.47 12.30
N THR A 105 -19.74 4.47 11.53
CA THR A 105 -20.11 3.34 10.66
C THR A 105 -19.44 3.55 9.31
N PHE A 106 -18.77 2.52 8.81
CA PHE A 106 -18.04 2.59 7.56
C PHE A 106 -18.76 1.85 6.44
N VAL A 107 -19.00 2.54 5.33
CA VAL A 107 -19.40 1.90 4.08
C VAL A 107 -18.13 1.47 3.36
N VAL A 108 -18.03 0.19 3.04
CA VAL A 108 -16.89 -0.37 2.31
C VAL A 108 -16.93 0.12 0.86
N ASP A 109 -15.96 0.95 0.47
CA ASP A 109 -15.74 1.28 -0.94
C ASP A 109 -15.07 0.08 -1.61
N SER A 110 -15.77 -0.56 -2.56
CA SER A 110 -15.28 -1.71 -3.31
C SER A 110 -13.97 -1.45 -4.04
N TYR A 111 -13.62 -0.18 -4.28
CA TYR A 111 -12.33 0.20 -4.84
C TYR A 111 -11.13 -0.24 -3.97
N TYR A 112 -11.30 -0.22 -2.64
CA TYR A 112 -10.24 -0.56 -1.68
C TYR A 112 -10.42 -1.95 -1.07
N LEU A 113 -11.32 -2.77 -1.63
CA LEU A 113 -11.54 -4.14 -1.20
C LEU A 113 -10.42 -5.03 -1.75
N LEU A 114 -9.79 -5.78 -0.87
CA LEU A 114 -8.91 -6.88 -1.19
C LEU A 114 -9.69 -8.19 -1.03
N ASP A 115 -10.28 -8.64 -2.13
CA ASP A 115 -11.10 -9.84 -2.20
C ASP A 115 -10.25 -11.12 -2.25
N ASN A 116 -10.70 -12.13 -1.52
CA ASN A 116 -10.34 -13.54 -1.66
C ASN A 116 -8.84 -13.87 -1.58
N LYS A 117 -8.22 -13.53 -0.47
CA LYS A 117 -6.79 -13.67 -0.31
C LYS A 117 -6.52 -14.12 1.12
N GLU A 118 -6.08 -15.37 1.28
CA GLU A 118 -5.54 -16.00 2.51
C GLU A 118 -4.26 -15.29 2.99
N PHE A 119 -4.36 -13.99 3.19
CA PHE A 119 -3.27 -13.14 3.58
C PHE A 119 -3.58 -12.54 4.95
N SER A 120 -2.57 -12.50 5.80
CA SER A 120 -2.51 -11.64 6.97
C SER A 120 -1.71 -10.38 6.63
N ILE A 121 -1.78 -9.39 7.53
CA ILE A 121 -1.11 -8.10 7.36
C ILE A 121 0.07 -8.05 8.32
N ALA A 122 1.28 -7.94 7.78
CA ALA A 122 2.48 -7.74 8.59
C ALA A 122 2.63 -6.28 9.06
N GLY A 123 2.03 -5.33 8.34
CA GLY A 123 2.10 -3.92 8.69
C GLY A 123 2.00 -3.01 7.47
N SER A 124 2.25 -1.73 7.69
CA SER A 124 2.19 -0.72 6.65
C SER A 124 3.27 0.35 6.81
N TYR A 125 3.66 0.96 5.70
CA TYR A 125 4.56 2.11 5.69
C TYR A 125 4.23 3.01 4.49
N ASN A 126 3.99 4.31 4.75
CA ASN A 126 3.63 5.31 3.73
C ASN A 126 2.51 4.88 2.75
N GLY A 127 1.51 4.15 3.27
CA GLY A 127 0.38 3.65 2.48
C GLY A 127 0.65 2.36 1.70
N LEU A 128 1.87 1.84 1.73
CA LEU A 128 2.20 0.48 1.28
C LEU A 128 1.87 -0.51 2.40
N ILE A 129 1.21 -1.62 2.06
CA ILE A 129 0.83 -2.67 3.02
C ILE A 129 1.60 -3.96 2.67
N CYS A 130 2.24 -4.55 3.67
CA CYS A 130 2.88 -5.85 3.51
C CYS A 130 1.87 -6.96 3.86
N LEU A 131 1.59 -7.79 2.85
CA LEU A 131 0.71 -8.94 2.93
C LEU A 131 1.57 -10.21 3.09
N VAL A 132 1.12 -11.10 3.97
CA VAL A 132 1.74 -12.40 4.21
C VAL A 132 0.74 -13.47 3.85
N GLY A 133 1.01 -14.22 2.80
CA GLY A 133 0.23 -15.41 2.50
C GLY A 133 0.90 -16.65 3.09
N HIS A 134 0.08 -17.65 3.39
CA HIS A 134 0.56 -18.95 3.85
C HIS A 134 -0.26 -20.06 3.23
N SER A 135 0.35 -21.22 3.00
CA SER A 135 -0.35 -22.44 2.58
C SER A 135 0.32 -23.67 3.17
N PHE A 136 -0.46 -24.73 3.38
CA PHE A 136 0.08 -26.03 3.78
C PHE A 136 0.53 -26.80 2.54
N THR A 137 1.71 -27.42 2.62
CA THR A 137 2.17 -28.34 1.58
C THR A 137 1.48 -29.70 1.74
N ASN A 138 1.18 -30.40 0.64
CA ASN A 138 0.30 -31.56 0.70
C ASN A 138 0.94 -32.81 1.35
N THR A 139 0.11 -33.43 2.20
CA THR A 139 -0.05 -34.85 2.63
C THR A 139 0.90 -35.56 3.59
N PHE A 140 2.13 -35.13 3.90
CA PHE A 140 2.94 -35.84 4.93
C PHE A 140 3.82 -34.97 5.81
N SER A 141 3.77 -33.66 5.63
CA SER A 141 4.74 -32.77 6.25
C SER A 141 4.03 -31.57 6.86
N GLU A 142 4.32 -31.26 8.13
CA GLU A 142 3.73 -30.15 8.88
C GLU A 142 4.27 -28.77 8.42
N TYR A 143 4.93 -28.69 7.26
CA TYR A 143 5.54 -27.46 6.77
C TYR A 143 4.50 -26.52 6.14
N GLN A 144 4.51 -25.30 6.62
CA GLN A 144 3.82 -24.14 6.10
C GLN A 144 4.74 -23.37 5.15
N GLU A 145 4.26 -23.14 3.93
CA GLU A 145 4.87 -22.20 2.99
C GLU A 145 4.40 -20.80 3.35
N TYR A 146 5.33 -19.86 3.47
CA TYR A 146 5.06 -18.43 3.63
C TYR A 146 5.55 -17.64 2.43
N TRP A 147 4.76 -16.66 1.99
CA TRP A 147 5.21 -15.68 1.00
C TRP A 147 4.78 -14.25 1.32
N LEU A 148 5.62 -13.31 0.90
CA LEU A 148 5.42 -11.88 1.09
C LEU A 148 4.99 -11.20 -0.20
N ARG A 149 4.07 -10.24 -0.10
CA ARG A 149 3.70 -9.32 -1.19
C ARG A 149 3.48 -7.91 -0.66
N LEU A 150 3.75 -6.91 -1.48
CA LEU A 150 3.40 -5.53 -1.19
C LEU A 150 2.12 -5.17 -1.95
N TRP A 151 1.17 -4.58 -1.24
CA TRP A 151 -0.05 -4.04 -1.79
C TRP A 151 -0.05 -2.53 -1.64
N ASN A 152 -0.32 -1.83 -2.73
CA ASN A 152 -0.66 -0.41 -2.72
C ASN A 152 -2.18 -0.31 -2.95
N PRO A 153 -3.00 -0.12 -1.89
CA PRO A 153 -4.46 -0.07 -2.01
C PRO A 153 -4.94 1.04 -2.95
N THR A 154 -4.16 2.11 -3.03
CA THR A 154 -4.56 3.30 -3.77
C THR A 154 -4.44 3.09 -5.27
N SER A 155 -3.37 2.44 -5.72
CA SER A 155 -3.18 2.01 -7.12
C SER A 155 -3.85 0.66 -7.44
N ARG A 156 -4.23 -0.10 -6.40
CA ARG A 156 -4.72 -1.49 -6.48
C ARG A 156 -3.67 -2.47 -7.04
N ILE A 157 -2.40 -2.08 -7.05
CA ILE A 157 -1.30 -2.92 -7.52
C ILE A 157 -0.83 -3.79 -6.36
N ILE A 158 -0.67 -5.09 -6.65
CA ILE A 158 -0.06 -6.07 -5.75
C ILE A 158 1.21 -6.57 -6.43
N SER A 159 2.32 -6.57 -5.71
CA SER A 159 3.60 -7.05 -6.23
C SER A 159 3.56 -8.56 -6.53
N GLN A 160 4.59 -9.02 -7.23
CA GLN A 160 4.94 -10.44 -7.25
C GLN A 160 5.32 -10.93 -5.83
N LYS A 161 5.46 -12.24 -5.65
CA LYS A 161 5.97 -12.81 -4.40
C LYS A 161 7.44 -12.35 -4.26
N ILE A 162 7.76 -11.66 -3.18
CA ILE A 162 9.09 -11.03 -2.95
C ILE A 162 9.90 -11.71 -1.82
N GLY A 163 9.28 -12.65 -1.13
CA GLY A 163 9.93 -13.46 -0.11
C GLY A 163 9.21 -14.79 -0.05
N TYR A 164 9.97 -15.85 0.16
CA TYR A 164 9.47 -17.22 0.16
C TYR A 164 10.27 -18.03 1.17
N PHE A 165 9.59 -18.74 2.06
CA PHE A 165 10.26 -19.70 2.94
C PHE A 165 9.30 -20.79 3.43
N HIS A 166 9.86 -21.95 3.81
CA HIS A 166 9.12 -23.08 4.36
C HIS A 166 9.49 -23.27 5.83
N GLU A 167 8.50 -23.40 6.70
CA GLU A 167 8.74 -23.64 8.11
C GLU A 167 7.69 -24.54 8.75
N LEU A 168 8.07 -25.23 9.82
CA LEU A 168 7.13 -26.04 10.62
C LEU A 168 6.26 -25.17 11.54
N HIS A 169 6.74 -23.99 11.89
CA HIS A 169 6.17 -23.17 12.95
C HIS A 169 5.30 -22.03 12.39
N SER A 170 4.33 -21.60 13.20
CA SER A 170 3.54 -20.40 12.90
C SER A 170 4.30 -19.13 13.31
N PHE A 171 4.44 -18.19 12.38
CA PHE A 171 5.11 -16.91 12.61
C PHE A 171 4.14 -15.73 12.64
N VAL A 172 4.42 -14.77 13.52
CA VAL A 172 3.83 -13.43 13.50
C VAL A 172 4.77 -12.52 12.74
N PHE A 173 4.23 -11.72 11.83
CA PHE A 173 5.03 -10.87 10.96
C PHE A 173 4.85 -9.40 11.29
N ASN A 174 5.95 -8.66 11.21
CA ASN A 174 5.98 -7.20 11.33
C ASN A 174 6.69 -6.62 10.11
N PHE A 175 6.23 -5.47 9.63
CA PHE A 175 6.80 -4.79 8.46
C PHE A 175 7.18 -3.35 8.79
N GLY A 176 8.33 -2.92 8.29
CA GLY A 176 8.81 -1.56 8.50
C GLY A 176 9.85 -1.12 7.48
N TRP A 177 10.31 0.10 7.65
CA TRP A 177 11.38 0.71 6.84
C TRP A 177 12.64 0.83 7.68
N ASP A 178 13.78 0.48 7.09
CA ASP A 178 15.09 0.70 7.68
C ASP A 178 15.73 1.93 7.06
N ASP A 179 15.74 3.05 7.80
CA ASP A 179 16.34 4.30 7.36
C ASP A 179 17.87 4.19 7.13
N SER A 180 18.55 3.28 7.83
CA SER A 180 20.00 3.12 7.71
C SER A 180 20.39 2.42 6.41
N ALA A 181 19.60 1.43 5.99
CA ALA A 181 19.82 0.66 4.77
C ALA A 181 19.03 1.22 3.57
N GLY A 182 18.01 2.06 3.80
CA GLY A 182 17.12 2.53 2.74
C GLY A 182 16.27 1.42 2.13
N THR A 183 15.91 0.42 2.92
CA THR A 183 15.20 -0.79 2.46
C THR A 183 14.02 -1.12 3.36
N PHE A 184 13.01 -1.78 2.80
CA PHE A 184 11.95 -2.36 3.61
C PHE A 184 12.46 -3.60 4.34
N LYS A 185 11.98 -3.82 5.56
CA LYS A 185 12.28 -5.01 6.36
C LYS A 185 11.00 -5.69 6.84
N VAL A 186 11.03 -7.01 6.84
CA VAL A 186 10.03 -7.85 7.47
C VAL A 186 10.68 -8.65 8.58
N VAL A 187 10.06 -8.66 9.75
CA VAL A 187 10.48 -9.46 10.90
C VAL A 187 9.45 -10.56 11.12
N ALA A 188 9.88 -11.81 11.11
CA ALA A 188 9.05 -12.95 11.48
C ALA A 188 9.44 -13.43 12.88
N LEU A 189 8.44 -13.59 13.75
CA LEU A 189 8.58 -13.96 15.15
C LEU A 189 7.82 -15.25 15.43
N HIS A 190 8.50 -16.25 15.98
CA HIS A 190 7.86 -17.47 16.50
C HIS A 190 8.21 -17.62 17.98
N TYR A 191 7.19 -17.66 18.84
CA TYR A 191 7.37 -17.83 20.28
C TYR A 191 7.30 -19.32 20.65
N ILE A 192 8.40 -19.84 21.19
CA ILE A 192 8.53 -21.23 21.63
C ILE A 192 8.17 -21.29 23.12
N ARG A 193 6.94 -21.72 23.41
CA ARG A 193 6.37 -21.69 24.76
C ARG A 193 7.16 -22.52 25.77
N ASP A 194 7.65 -23.69 25.37
CA ASP A 194 8.26 -24.65 26.30
C ASP A 194 9.56 -24.13 26.91
N VAL A 195 10.35 -23.40 26.13
CA VAL A 195 11.65 -22.85 26.55
C VAL A 195 11.61 -21.34 26.79
N HIS A 196 10.45 -20.69 26.63
CA HIS A 196 10.27 -19.24 26.79
C HIS A 196 11.22 -18.40 25.92
N THR A 197 11.52 -18.88 24.71
CA THR A 197 12.39 -18.20 23.75
C THR A 197 11.63 -17.81 22.49
N SER A 198 12.08 -16.77 21.80
CA SER A 198 11.55 -16.37 20.50
C SER A 198 12.58 -16.64 19.41
N GLU A 199 12.17 -17.35 18.36
CA GLU A 199 12.89 -17.36 17.10
C GLU A 199 12.53 -16.09 16.33
N VAL A 200 13.55 -15.37 15.87
CA VAL A 200 13.39 -14.11 15.14
C VAL A 200 14.13 -14.20 13.81
N ARG A 201 13.43 -13.89 12.72
CA ARG A 201 14.01 -13.82 11.37
C ARG A 201 13.79 -12.46 10.76
N PHE A 202 14.78 -12.01 9.99
CA PHE A 202 14.76 -10.72 9.31
C PHE A 202 14.85 -10.95 7.80
N PHE A 203 13.97 -10.30 7.05
CA PHE A 203 13.96 -10.30 5.60
C PHE A 203 14.10 -8.86 5.12
N THR A 204 14.98 -8.63 4.15
CA THR A 204 15.15 -7.33 3.51
C THR A 204 14.45 -7.37 2.16
N ILE A 205 13.56 -6.41 1.93
CA ILE A 205 12.84 -6.20 0.67
C ILE A 205 13.48 -4.96 0.04
N GLY A 206 14.31 -5.15 -0.98
CA GLY A 206 15.08 -4.02 -1.51
C GLY A 206 15.95 -4.30 -2.72
N ASP A 207 16.36 -5.54 -2.95
CA ASP A 207 17.13 -5.87 -4.15
C ASP A 207 16.23 -6.50 -5.20
N ASN A 208 16.02 -5.73 -6.26
CA ASN A 208 15.64 -6.11 -7.60
C ASN A 208 15.92 -7.60 -7.95
N VAL A 209 15.01 -8.32 -8.62
CA VAL A 209 13.84 -7.90 -9.42
C VAL A 209 12.71 -8.92 -9.32
#